data_AF-A0A659UIT0-F1
#
_entry.id   AF-A0A659UIT0-F1
#
_cell.length_a   1.000
_cell.length_b   1.000
_cell.length_c   1.000
_cell.angle_alpha   90.00
_cell.angle_beta   90.00
_cell.angle_gamma   90.00
#
_symmetry.space_group_name_H-M   'P 1'
#
loop_
_entity.id
_entity.type
_entity.pdbx_description
1 polymer ?
#
loop_
_entity_poly.entity_id
_entity_poly.type
_entity_poly.pdbx_seq_one_letter_code
_entity_poly.pdbx_strand_id
1 'polypeptide(L)'
;GFGMFAGHEFEPAVEIAVAEKRLGRSLLSGHYFERILDCPAALAIQRDPLLLDIAAHYLGAQAKLITTRVWWSFPTGEASDADKNLASLGKYHFDLDDWRMLKFFFYLKPVDAETGPHVYVRGSHRRRAIRHQLTLLVG
;
A
#
# COMPACT_ATOMS: atom_id res chain seq x y z
N GLY A 1 -6.93 14.45 19.47
CA GLY A 1 -5.90 15.14 18.69
C GLY A 1 -4.91 14.12 18.20
N PHE A 2 -4.79 13.94 16.90
CA PHE A 2 -3.75 13.10 16.31
C PHE A 2 -2.47 13.93 16.23
N GLY A 3 -1.42 13.45 16.89
CA GLY A 3 -0.14 14.13 17.01
C GLY A 3 0.52 14.35 15.66
N MET A 4 1.06 15.54 15.50
CA MET A 4 1.97 15.91 14.41
C MET A 4 3.30 15.18 14.64
N PHE A 5 3.56 14.13 13.86
CA PHE A 5 4.86 13.45 13.88
C PHE A 5 5.88 14.29 13.12
N ALA A 6 6.61 15.12 13.86
CA ALA A 6 7.73 15.90 13.36
C ALA A 6 9.02 15.10 13.52
N GLY A 7 9.66 14.78 12.40
CA GLY A 7 11.12 14.79 12.22
C GLY A 7 12.03 13.87 13.06
N HIS A 8 11.53 13.08 14.01
CA HIS A 8 12.32 12.09 14.75
C HIS A 8 11.86 10.68 14.39
N GLU A 9 12.83 9.78 14.26
CA GLU A 9 12.68 8.39 13.83
C GLU A 9 11.45 7.74 14.47
N PHE A 10 10.47 7.40 13.64
CA PHE A 10 9.38 6.52 14.02
C PHE A 10 10.02 5.18 14.41
N GLU A 11 10.13 4.93 15.72
CA GLU A 11 10.53 3.66 16.32
C GLU A 11 9.27 2.81 16.51
N PRO A 12 8.82 2.12 15.44
CA PRO A 12 7.44 1.72 15.30
C PRO A 12 7.04 0.75 16.40
N ALA A 13 7.93 -0.17 16.77
CA ALA A 13 7.59 -1.32 17.61
C ALA A 13 7.14 -0.90 19.03
N VAL A 14 7.84 0.05 19.65
CA VAL A 14 7.52 0.49 21.03
C VAL A 14 6.26 1.34 21.04
N GLU A 15 6.13 2.27 20.08
CA GLU A 15 4.97 3.14 19.99
C GLU A 15 3.69 2.37 19.62
N ILE A 16 3.80 1.36 18.75
CA ILE A 16 2.70 0.47 18.38
C ILE A 16 2.24 -0.36 19.58
N ALA A 17 3.15 -1.01 20.31
CA ALA A 17 2.76 -1.83 21.46
C ALA A 17 2.04 -1.02 22.55
N VAL A 18 2.50 0.21 22.81
CA VAL A 18 1.82 1.14 23.73
C VAL A 18 0.44 1.54 23.19
N ALA A 19 0.34 1.81 21.88
CA ALA A 19 -0.92 2.17 21.24
C ALA A 19 -1.94 1.01 21.26
N GLU A 20 -1.52 -0.22 20.93
CA GLU A 20 -2.35 -1.43 20.98
C GLU A 20 -2.87 -1.69 22.39
N LYS A 21 -2.00 -1.59 23.41
CA LYS A 21 -2.41 -1.73 24.82
C LYS A 21 -3.45 -0.69 25.22
N ARG A 22 -3.31 0.55 24.77
CA ARG A 22 -4.28 1.63 25.04
C ARG A 22 -5.60 1.40 24.31
N LEU A 23 -5.55 0.87 23.09
CA LEU A 23 -6.73 0.67 22.25
C LEU A 23 -7.44 -0.66 22.52
N GLY A 24 -6.79 -1.59 23.22
CA GLY A 24 -7.32 -2.94 23.49
C GLY A 24 -7.48 -3.79 22.23
N ARG A 25 -6.73 -3.51 21.16
CA ARG A 25 -6.78 -4.24 19.88
C ARG A 25 -5.46 -4.12 19.13
N SER A 26 -5.19 -5.08 18.25
CA SER A 26 -4.04 -5.04 17.34
C SER A 26 -4.16 -3.94 16.29
N LEU A 27 -3.04 -3.36 15.90
CA LEU A 27 -2.89 -2.43 14.79
C LEU A 27 -2.29 -3.18 13.60
N LEU A 28 -3.05 -3.30 12.52
CA LEU A 28 -2.64 -4.08 11.35
C LEU A 28 -1.88 -3.21 10.34
N SER A 29 -2.29 -1.96 10.21
CA SER A 29 -1.69 -0.99 9.28
C SER A 29 -1.76 0.44 9.83
N GLY A 30 -0.83 1.26 9.34
CA GLY A 30 -0.82 2.71 9.53
C GLY A 30 -0.84 3.39 8.17
N HIS A 31 -1.53 4.52 8.03
CA HIS A 31 -1.64 5.24 6.77
C HIS A 31 -1.35 6.72 6.96
N TYR A 32 -0.58 7.29 6.03
CA TYR A 32 -0.29 8.72 5.99
C TYR A 32 -1.10 9.39 4.89
N PHE A 33 -2.31 9.83 5.22
CA PHE A 33 -3.26 10.34 4.24
C PHE A 33 -3.16 11.85 3.99
N GLU A 34 -2.97 12.67 5.02
CA GLU A 34 -3.33 14.09 4.92
C GLU A 34 -2.28 14.98 4.25
N ARG A 35 -0.99 14.61 4.29
CA ARG A 35 0.10 15.53 3.90
C ARG A 35 1.13 14.94 2.95
N ILE A 36 0.83 13.80 2.32
CA ILE A 36 1.79 13.22 1.39
C ILE A 36 2.04 14.13 0.18
N LEU A 37 1.05 14.91 -0.23
CA LEU A 37 1.17 15.87 -1.32
C LEU A 37 1.99 17.11 -0.95
N ASP A 38 2.24 17.35 0.34
CA ASP A 38 3.13 18.40 0.81
C ASP A 38 4.59 17.94 0.84
N CYS A 39 4.86 16.65 0.62
CA CYS A 39 6.20 16.08 0.65
C CYS A 39 6.90 16.27 -0.70
N PRO A 40 7.99 17.07 -0.78
CA PRO A 40 8.69 17.30 -2.04
C PRO A 40 9.24 16.01 -2.67
N ALA A 41 9.69 15.05 -1.85
CA ALA A 41 10.17 13.77 -2.33
C ALA A 41 9.06 12.92 -2.98
N ALA A 42 7.86 12.92 -2.39
CA ALA A 42 6.72 12.22 -2.97
C ALA A 42 6.28 12.88 -4.29
N LEU A 43 6.25 14.21 -4.35
CA LEU A 43 5.94 14.95 -5.57
C LEU A 43 7.00 14.74 -6.67
N ALA A 44 8.28 14.60 -6.31
CA ALA A 44 9.34 14.29 -7.25
C ALA A 44 9.12 12.92 -7.90
N ILE A 45 8.79 11.90 -7.11
CA ILE A 45 8.45 10.56 -7.62
C ILE A 45 7.21 10.61 -8.54
N GLN A 46 6.16 11.33 -8.14
CA GLN A 46 4.94 11.46 -8.97
C GLN A 46 5.21 12.06 -10.35
N ARG A 47 6.19 12.96 -10.44
CA ARG A 47 6.54 13.71 -11.65
C ARG A 47 7.76 13.14 -12.37
N ASP A 48 8.26 11.99 -11.92
CA ASP A 48 9.44 11.37 -12.49
C ASP A 48 9.14 10.96 -13.95
N PRO A 49 9.89 11.51 -14.93
CA PRO A 49 9.60 11.27 -16.34
C PRO A 49 9.80 9.81 -16.74
N LEU A 50 10.71 9.07 -16.10
CA LEU A 50 10.93 7.65 -16.37
C LEU A 50 9.73 6.82 -15.90
N LEU A 51 9.21 7.10 -14.71
CA LEU A 51 8.03 6.37 -14.20
C LEU A 51 6.79 6.63 -15.06
N LEU A 52 6.60 7.88 -15.50
CA LEU A 52 5.51 8.25 -16.40
C LEU A 52 5.64 7.56 -17.75
N ASP A 53 6.85 7.48 -18.31
CA ASP A 53 7.13 6.81 -19.57
C ASP A 53 6.88 5.29 -19.49
N ILE A 54 7.37 4.64 -18.41
CA ILE A 54 7.10 3.22 -18.14
C ILE A 54 5.60 2.97 -18.04
N ALA A 55 4.87 3.81 -17.32
CA ALA A 55 3.42 3.67 -17.16
C ALA A 55 2.70 3.82 -18.50
N ALA A 56 3.05 4.81 -19.31
CA ALA A 56 2.43 5.03 -20.61
C ALA A 56 2.65 3.85 -21.56
N HIS A 57 3.87 3.32 -21.61
CA HIS A 57 4.20 2.17 -22.44
C HIS A 57 3.52 0.88 -21.96
N TYR A 58 3.52 0.62 -20.65
CA TYR A 58 2.88 -0.57 -20.08
C TYR A 58 1.34 -0.54 -20.27
N LEU A 59 0.74 0.64 -20.10
CA LEU A 59 -0.68 0.88 -20.31
C LEU A 59 -1.04 1.12 -21.80
N GLY A 60 -0.06 1.22 -22.70
CA GLY A 60 -0.28 1.45 -24.13
C GLY A 60 -1.12 2.69 -24.45
N ALA A 61 -1.13 3.68 -23.56
CA ALA A 61 -1.97 4.87 -23.62
C ALA A 61 -1.43 5.94 -22.67
N GLN A 62 -2.05 7.13 -22.65
CA GLN A 62 -1.73 8.15 -21.65
C GLN A 62 -1.99 7.61 -20.23
N ALA A 63 -0.98 7.66 -19.37
CA ALA A 63 -1.11 7.35 -17.96
C ALA A 63 -1.50 8.61 -17.16
N LYS A 64 -2.44 8.47 -16.22
CA LYS A 64 -2.79 9.51 -15.25
C LYS A 64 -2.59 8.97 -13.85
N LEU A 65 -1.96 9.78 -12.99
CA LEU A 65 -1.83 9.46 -11.58
C LEU A 65 -3.21 9.53 -10.92
N ILE A 66 -3.64 8.42 -10.30
CA ILE A 66 -4.93 8.34 -9.60
C ILE A 66 -4.78 8.45 -8.08
N THR A 67 -3.68 7.96 -7.50
CA THR A 67 -3.50 7.91 -6.05
C THR A 67 -2.02 7.87 -5.70
N THR A 68 -1.65 8.57 -4.63
CA THR A 68 -0.37 8.39 -3.91
C THR A 68 -0.67 8.01 -2.48
N ARG A 69 -0.04 6.95 -1.98
CA ARG A 69 -0.23 6.47 -0.62
C ARG A 69 1.11 6.15 0.01
N VAL A 70 1.25 6.51 1.28
CA VAL A 70 2.29 5.97 2.16
C VAL A 70 1.58 5.25 3.30
N TRP A 71 2.00 4.01 3.55
CA TRP A 71 1.41 3.18 4.57
C TRP A 71 2.47 2.21 5.12
N TRP A 72 2.15 1.65 6.28
CA TRP A 72 2.92 0.62 6.95
C TRP A 72 2.01 -0.56 7.26
N SER A 73 2.56 -1.77 7.17
CA SER A 73 1.97 -2.97 7.75
C SER A 73 2.76 -3.35 8.99
N PHE A 74 2.07 -3.79 10.04
CA PHE A 74 2.71 -4.15 11.30
C PHE A 74 2.67 -5.66 11.54
N PRO A 75 3.67 -6.24 12.23
CA PRO A 75 3.63 -7.65 12.61
C PRO A 75 2.45 -7.88 13.56
N THR A 76 1.63 -8.88 13.26
CA THR A 76 0.42 -9.15 14.03
C THR A 76 0.57 -10.45 14.81
N GLY A 77 1.15 -10.35 16.00
CA GLY A 77 1.34 -11.50 16.89
C GLY A 77 0.02 -12.11 17.37
N GLU A 78 -1.02 -11.27 17.57
CA GLU A 78 -2.30 -11.69 18.17
C GLU A 78 -3.55 -11.37 17.33
N ALA A 79 -3.40 -10.87 16.10
CA ALA A 79 -4.57 -10.56 15.27
C ALA A 79 -5.30 -11.84 14.84
N SER A 80 -6.63 -11.83 14.93
CA SER A 80 -7.46 -12.94 14.49
C SER A 80 -7.40 -13.13 12.97
N ASP A 81 -7.76 -14.32 12.47
CA ASP A 81 -7.88 -14.53 11.02
C ASP A 81 -8.91 -13.60 10.37
N ALA A 82 -9.96 -13.20 11.11
CA ALA A 82 -10.93 -12.22 10.64
C ALA A 82 -10.29 -10.84 10.43
N ASP A 83 -9.43 -10.42 11.36
CA ASP A 83 -8.68 -9.15 11.27
C ASP A 83 -7.69 -9.16 10.10
N LYS A 84 -6.95 -10.26 9.94
CA LYS A 84 -6.03 -10.46 8.81
C LYS A 84 -6.77 -10.44 7.47
N ASN A 85 -7.95 -11.07 7.41
CA ASN A 85 -8.79 -11.08 6.22
C ASN A 85 -9.30 -9.69 5.84
N LEU A 86 -9.73 -8.89 6.82
CA LEU A 86 -10.21 -7.52 6.57
C LEU A 86 -9.09 -6.62 6.03
N ALA A 87 -7.86 -6.86 6.45
CA ALA A 87 -6.67 -6.14 5.98
C ALA A 87 -6.04 -6.74 4.70
N SER A 88 -6.67 -7.77 4.09
CA SER A 88 -6.12 -8.55 2.97
C SER A 88 -4.69 -9.08 3.22
N LEU A 89 -4.32 -9.26 4.49
CA LEU A 89 -3.00 -9.73 4.88
C LEU A 89 -2.90 -11.23 4.62
N GLY A 90 -1.95 -11.63 3.76
CA GLY A 90 -1.66 -13.03 3.48
C GLY A 90 -2.58 -13.71 2.46
N LYS A 91 -3.45 -12.94 1.77
CA LYS A 91 -4.27 -13.46 0.67
C LYS A 91 -3.93 -12.80 -0.66
N TYR A 92 -3.82 -13.62 -1.70
CA TYR A 92 -3.74 -13.12 -3.06
C TYR A 92 -5.04 -12.42 -3.43
N HIS A 93 -4.91 -11.17 -3.84
CA HIS A 93 -5.99 -10.35 -4.36
C HIS A 93 -5.50 -9.60 -5.59
N PHE A 94 -6.38 -8.81 -6.20
CA PHE A 94 -5.98 -7.88 -7.24
C PHE A 94 -6.67 -6.54 -7.03
N ASP A 95 -5.96 -5.48 -7.36
CA ASP A 95 -6.47 -4.13 -7.23
C ASP A 95 -7.50 -3.79 -8.33
N LEU A 96 -8.51 -3.01 -7.93
CA LEU A 96 -9.62 -2.50 -8.75
C LEU A 96 -9.82 -0.98 -8.63
N ASP A 97 -8.72 -0.22 -8.58
CA ASP A 97 -8.77 1.25 -8.57
C ASP A 97 -9.21 1.88 -9.92
N ASP A 98 -9.03 1.18 -11.05
CA ASP A 98 -9.42 1.60 -12.41
C ASP A 98 -9.42 0.39 -13.38
N TRP A 99 -10.00 0.54 -14.58
CA TRP A 99 -10.14 -0.54 -15.57
C TRP A 99 -8.79 -1.09 -16.07
N ARG A 100 -7.75 -0.24 -16.12
CA ARG A 100 -6.37 -0.62 -16.45
C ARG A 100 -5.39 0.26 -15.69
N MET A 101 -4.66 -0.33 -14.75
CA MET A 101 -3.75 0.39 -13.85
C MET A 101 -2.37 -0.26 -13.78
N LEU A 102 -1.41 0.54 -13.32
CA LEU A 102 -0.09 0.11 -12.90
C LEU A 102 0.23 0.78 -11.56
N LYS A 103 0.78 0.02 -10.59
CA LYS A 103 1.24 0.55 -9.31
C LYS A 103 2.74 0.40 -9.19
N PHE A 104 3.40 1.46 -8.73
CA PHE A 104 4.79 1.42 -8.30
C PHE A 104 4.84 1.33 -6.78
N PHE A 105 5.59 0.35 -6.27
CA PHE A 105 5.81 0.17 -4.83
C PHE A 105 7.27 0.49 -4.51
N PHE A 106 7.49 1.40 -3.57
CA PHE A 106 8.80 1.80 -3.09
C PHE A 106 8.90 1.46 -1.60
N TYR A 107 9.93 0.72 -1.21
CA TYR A 107 10.21 0.48 0.20
C TYR A 107 10.99 1.66 0.77
N LEU A 108 10.46 2.28 1.84
CA LEU A 108 11.12 3.36 2.56
C LEU A 108 12.10 2.85 3.64
N LYS A 109 12.02 1.56 3.95
CA LYS A 109 12.91 0.82 4.85
C LYS A 109 13.34 -0.47 4.16
N PRO A 110 14.47 -1.08 4.55
CA PRO A 110 14.85 -2.40 4.04
C PRO A 110 13.72 -3.42 4.25
N VAL A 111 13.45 -4.23 3.24
CA VAL A 111 12.47 -5.33 3.27
C VAL A 111 13.14 -6.57 2.71
N ASP A 112 13.11 -7.66 3.47
CA ASP A 112 13.59 -8.99 3.09
C ASP A 112 12.44 -10.00 2.97
N ALA A 113 12.77 -11.29 2.89
CA ALA A 113 11.80 -12.37 2.74
C ALA A 113 10.90 -12.59 3.98
N GLU A 114 11.35 -12.18 5.16
CA GLU A 114 10.68 -12.38 6.44
C GLU A 114 9.93 -11.13 6.91
N THR A 115 10.26 -9.95 6.36
CA THR A 115 9.59 -8.68 6.71
C THR A 115 8.39 -8.33 5.82
N GLY A 116 7.71 -9.34 5.26
CA GLY A 116 6.48 -9.15 4.48
C GLY A 116 6.68 -8.44 3.13
N PRO A 117 7.47 -9.00 2.20
CA PRO A 117 7.64 -8.40 0.88
C PRO A 117 6.37 -8.51 0.03
N HIS A 118 6.20 -7.58 -0.91
CA HIS A 118 5.20 -7.70 -1.96
C HIS A 118 5.49 -8.92 -2.84
N VAL A 119 4.54 -9.85 -2.86
CA VAL A 119 4.56 -11.07 -3.67
C VAL A 119 3.49 -11.02 -4.75
N TYR A 120 3.78 -11.58 -5.92
CA TYR A 120 2.83 -11.58 -7.03
C TYR A 120 2.90 -12.88 -7.84
N VAL A 121 1.78 -13.23 -8.47
CA VAL A 121 1.72 -14.35 -9.42
C VAL A 121 2.08 -13.84 -10.82
N ARG A 122 3.19 -14.33 -11.37
CA ARG A 122 3.69 -13.91 -12.69
C ARG A 122 2.62 -14.11 -13.78
N GLY A 123 2.36 -13.08 -14.57
CA GLY A 123 1.45 -13.14 -15.73
C GLY A 123 -0.05 -13.06 -15.39
N SER A 124 -0.43 -13.01 -14.12
CA SER A 124 -1.85 -12.94 -13.67
C SER A 124 -2.62 -11.70 -14.18
N HIS A 125 -1.93 -10.68 -14.67
CA HIS A 125 -2.52 -9.46 -15.23
C HIS A 125 -3.00 -9.60 -16.69
N ARG A 126 -2.51 -10.57 -17.47
CA ARG A 126 -2.66 -10.56 -18.95
C ARG A 126 -4.02 -10.97 -19.50
N ARG A 127 -4.83 -11.70 -18.72
CA ARG A 127 -6.11 -12.30 -19.20
C ARG A 127 -7.15 -12.36 -18.09
N ARG A 128 -7.39 -11.23 -17.41
CA ARG A 128 -8.45 -11.18 -16.39
C ARG A 128 -9.81 -11.29 -17.07
N ALA A 129 -10.69 -12.12 -16.51
CA ALA A 129 -12.06 -12.20 -16.98
C ALA A 129 -12.76 -10.85 -16.71
N ILE A 130 -13.50 -10.35 -17.69
CA ILE A 130 -14.21 -9.06 -17.58
C ILE A 130 -15.13 -9.03 -16.35
N ARG A 131 -15.76 -10.17 -16.00
CA ARG A 131 -16.58 -10.29 -14.77
C ARG A 131 -15.83 -9.96 -13.47
N HIS A 132 -14.50 -10.14 -13.43
CA HIS A 132 -13.68 -9.78 -12.26
C HIS A 132 -13.29 -8.30 -12.28
N GLN A 133 -13.42 -7.61 -13.42
CA GLN A 133 -13.21 -6.17 -13.56
C GLN A 133 -14.49 -5.37 -13.37
N LEU A 134 -15.64 -5.97 -13.68
CA LEU A 134 -16.98 -5.38 -13.54
C LEU A 134 -17.70 -6.00 -12.34
N THR A 135 -17.15 -5.82 -11.14
CA THR A 135 -17.71 -6.32 -9.89
C THR A 135 -17.96 -5.17 -8.91
N LEU A 136 -19.05 -5.26 -8.15
CA LEU A 136 -19.35 -4.36 -7.03
C LEU A 136 -18.68 -4.82 -5.73
N LEU A 137 -18.06 -6.00 -5.75
CA LEU A 137 -17.32 -6.59 -4.63
C LEU A 137 -15.83 -6.46 -4.91
N VAL A 138 -15.09 -5.92 -3.95
CA VAL A 138 -13.62 -5.88 -3.97
C VAL A 138 -13.12 -7.33 -3.79
N GLY A 139 -12.20 -7.75 -4.67
CA GLY A 139 -11.58 -9.09 -4.62
C GLY A 139 -10.46 -9.21 -3.61
#